data_AF-A0A349W8X7-F1
#
_entry.id   AF-A0A349W8X7-F1
#
_cell.length_a   1.000
_cell.length_b   1.000
_cell.length_c   1.000
_cell.angle_alpha   90.00
_cell.angle_beta   90.00
_cell.angle_gamma   90.00
#
_symmetry.space_group_name_H-M   'P 1'
#
loop_
_entity.id
_entity.type
_entity.pdbx_description
1 polymer ?
#
loop_
_entity_poly.entity_id
_entity_poly.type
_entity_poly.pdbx_seq_one_letter_code
_entity_poly.pdbx_strand_id
1 'polypeptide(L)' 'MHGVNDPRVKLEQSERMVAALRQAGKEVEYLTFTGDGHGNQNWSNNLAMYRKTEDFLAQCLGGRTSGFDYYQLGAWAF' A
#
# COMPACT_ATOMS: atom_id res chain seq x y z
N MET A 1 4.21 -0.67 1.58
CA MET A 1 3.02 -1.56 1.68
C MET A 1 3.46 -2.84 2.36
N HIS A 2 2.70 -3.37 3.31
CA HIS A 2 3.12 -4.55 4.09
C HIS A 2 1.91 -5.40 4.53
N GLY A 3 1.97 -6.72 4.36
CA GLY A 3 0.95 -7.64 4.88
C GLY A 3 1.14 -7.90 6.37
N VAL A 4 0.14 -7.62 7.20
CA VAL A 4 0.27 -7.65 8.68
C VAL A 4 0.68 -9.04 9.19
N ASN A 5 0.31 -10.10 8.48
CA ASN A 5 0.59 -11.48 8.86
C ASN A 5 1.83 -12.07 8.16
N ASP A 6 2.73 -11.24 7.62
CA ASP A 6 3.93 -11.73 6.91
C ASP A 6 4.82 -12.57 7.85
N PRO A 7 4.98 -13.89 7.57
CA PRO A 7 5.80 -14.77 8.41
C PRO A 7 7.30 -14.66 8.10
N ARG A 8 7.67 -14.08 6.95
CA ARG A 8 9.05 -14.00 6.44
C ARG A 8 9.70 -12.68 6.82
N VAL A 9 8.99 -11.57 6.61
CA VAL A 9 9.47 -10.22 6.93
C VAL A 9 8.52 -9.60 7.93
N LYS A 10 9.00 -9.33 9.14
CA LYS A 10 8.19 -8.80 10.22
C LYS A 10 7.73 -7.35 9.94
N LEU A 11 6.48 -7.03 10.30
CA LEU A 11 5.85 -5.71 10.08
C LEU A 11 6.72 -4.56 10.64
N GLU A 12 7.34 -4.80 11.80
CA GLU A 12 8.20 -3.87 12.51
C GLU A 12 9.39 -3.40 11.66
N GLN A 13 9.82 -4.18 10.66
CA GLN A 13 10.87 -3.75 9.72
C GLN A 13 10.42 -2.54 8.90
N SER A 14 9.18 -2.57 8.38
CA SER A 14 8.61 -1.43 7.67
C SER A 14 8.30 -0.28 8.62
N GLU A 15 7.75 -0.54 9.81
CA GLU A 15 7.44 0.51 10.78
C GLU A 15 8.68 1.30 11.22
N ARG A 16 9.80 0.61 11.45
CA ARG A 16 11.08 1.26 11.77
C ARG A 16 11.55 2.20 10.65
N MET A 17 11.45 1.78 9.40
CA MET A 17 11.82 2.60 8.25
C MET A 17 10.90 3.82 8.12
N VAL A 18 9.58 3.62 8.24
CA VAL A 18 8.59 4.69 8.18
C VAL A 18 8.82 5.73 9.29
N ALA A 19 9.10 5.27 10.50
CA ALA A 19 9.42 6.16 11.62
C ALA A 19 10.68 6.99 11.34
N ALA A 20 11.76 6.36 10.85
CA ALA A 20 13.01 7.05 10.52
C ALA A 20 12.83 8.09 9.40
N LEU A 21 12.10 7.74 8.34
CA LEU A 21 11.82 8.66 7.23
C LEU A 21 10.98 9.86 7.67
N ARG A 22 9.96 9.63 8.51
CA ARG A 22 9.14 10.72 9.09
C ARG A 22 9.96 11.63 9.99
N GLN A 23 10.85 11.08 10.83
CA GLN A 23 11.78 11.86 11.64
C GLN A 23 12.74 12.69 10.79
N ALA A 24 13.12 12.19 9.62
CA ALA A 24 13.93 12.91 8.64
C ALA A 24 13.13 13.93 7.79
N GLY A 25 11.86 14.19 8.13
CA GLY A 25 11.01 15.14 7.41
C GLY A 25 10.65 14.70 5.99
N LYS A 26 10.72 13.40 5.69
CA LYS A 26 10.30 12.85 4.39
C LYS A 26 8.82 12.53 4.42
N GLU A 27 8.15 12.84 3.31
CA GLU A 27 6.79 12.38 3.07
C GLU A 27 6.82 10.87 2.79
N VAL A 28 5.98 10.12 3.51
CA VAL A 28 5.93 8.66 3.39
C VAL A 28 4.48 8.21 3.44
N GLU A 29 4.02 7.63 2.33
CA GLU A 29 2.80 6.86 2.30
C GLU A 29 3.07 5.43 2.77
N TYR A 30 2.33 4.99 3.79
CA TYR A 30 2.46 3.66 4.38
C TYR A 30 1.10 2.99 4.48
N LEU A 31 0.96 1.87 3.77
CA LEU A 31 -0.23 1.02 3.81
C LEU A 31 0.11 -0.34 4.41
N THR A 32 -0.79 -0.83 5.26
CA THR A 32 -0.79 -2.19 5.78
C THR A 32 -2.04 -2.92 5.34
N PHE A 33 -1.90 -4.22 5.08
CA PHE A 33 -2.99 -5.08 4.63
C PHE A 33 -3.26 -6.16 5.67
N THR A 34 -4.36 -6.01 6.41
CA THR A 34 -4.81 -7.02 7.37
C THR A 34 -5.25 -8.28 6.62
N GLY A 35 -4.88 -9.46 7.13
CA GLY A 35 -5.17 -10.75 6.49
C GLY A 35 -4.08 -11.21 5.52
N ASP A 36 -3.40 -10.30 4.84
CA ASP A 36 -2.30 -10.64 3.93
C ASP A 36 -0.99 -10.98 4.67
N GLY A 37 -0.20 -11.84 4.03
CA GLY A 37 1.13 -12.26 4.51
C GLY A 37 2.24 -11.67 3.65
N HIS A 38 3.23 -12.47 3.27
CA HIS A 38 4.34 -12.01 2.41
C HIS A 38 3.91 -11.66 0.98
N GLY A 39 2.78 -12.20 0.53
CA GLY A 39 2.12 -11.83 -0.70
C GLY A 39 0.67 -11.47 -0.42
N ASN A 40 0.11 -10.64 -1.29
CA ASN A 40 -1.29 -10.22 -1.21
C ASN A 40 -2.16 -11.26 -1.92
N GLN A 41 -3.09 -11.88 -1.18
CA GLN A 41 -4.02 -12.87 -1.74
C GLN A 41 -5.42 -12.30 -1.92
N ASN A 42 -5.78 -11.27 -1.15
CA ASN A 42 -7.08 -10.61 -1.28
C ASN A 42 -7.10 -9.67 -2.49
N TRP A 43 -8.10 -9.83 -3.36
CA TRP A 43 -8.28 -9.00 -4.55
C TRP A 43 -8.53 -7.52 -4.20
N SER A 44 -9.24 -7.20 -3.11
CA SER A 44 -9.51 -5.83 -2.70
C SER A 44 -8.23 -5.13 -2.22
N ASN A 45 -7.38 -5.84 -1.47
CA ASN A 45 -6.06 -5.37 -1.08
C ASN A 45 -5.14 -5.20 -2.30
N ASN A 46 -5.19 -6.12 -3.26
CA ASN A 46 -4.46 -5.97 -4.53
C ASN A 46 -4.89 -4.73 -5.30
N LEU A 47 -6.20 -4.47 -5.41
CA LEU A 47 -6.71 -3.26 -6.04
C LEU A 47 -6.20 -2.01 -5.32
N ALA A 48 -6.31 -1.96 -3.99
CA ALA A 48 -5.79 -0.83 -3.20
C ALA A 48 -4.27 -0.64 -3.39
N MET A 49 -3.50 -1.73 -3.41
CA MET A 49 -2.07 -1.71 -3.68
C MET A 49 -1.76 -1.10 -5.06
N TYR A 50 -2.38 -1.61 -6.13
CA TYR A 50 -2.15 -1.11 -7.49
C TYR A 50 -2.51 0.37 -7.63
N ARG A 51 -3.64 0.79 -7.05
CA ARG A 51 -4.11 2.18 -7.06
C ARG A 51 -3.11 3.13 -6.39
N LYS A 52 -2.63 2.75 -5.20
CA LYS A 52 -1.63 3.55 -4.49
C LYS A 52 -0.28 3.56 -5.20
N THR A 53 0.11 2.46 -5.84
CA THR A 53 1.33 2.41 -6.63
C THR A 53 1.24 3.32 -7.87
N GLU A 54 0.15 3.28 -8.63
CA GLU A 54 0.00 4.17 -9.79
C GLU A 54 -0.04 5.65 -9.38
N ASP A 55 -0.73 5.99 -8.29
CA ASP A 55 -0.82 7.38 -7.81
C ASP A 55 0.55 7.91 -7.39
N PHE A 56 1.31 7.12 -6.61
CA PHE A 56 2.66 7.47 -6.21
C PHE A 56 3.59 7.66 -7.42
N LEU A 57 3.57 6.73 -8.37
CA LEU A 57 4.41 6.83 -9.56
C LEU A 57 4.01 8.01 -10.45
N ALA A 58 2.71 8.29 -10.59
CA ALA A 58 2.24 9.45 -11.34
C ALA A 58 2.69 10.78 -10.71
N GLN A 59 2.72 10.86 -9.37
CA GLN A 59 3.23 12.03 -8.67
C GLN A 59 4.74 12.21 -8.83
N CYS A 60 5.51 11.13 -8.77
CA CYS A 60 6.98 11.20 -8.82
C CYS A 60 7.54 11.29 -10.25
N LEU A 61 6.94 10.57 -11.20
CA LEU A 61 7.48 10.36 -12.55
C LEU A 61 6.56 10.93 -13.64
N GLY A 62 5.37 11.41 -13.29
CA GLY A 62 4.32 11.78 -14.24
C GLY A 62 3.59 10.55 -14.81
N GLY A 63 2.67 10.81 -15.73
CA GLY A 63 1.88 9.76 -16.39
C GLY A 63 0.43 9.75 -15.95
N ARG A 64 -0.29 8.68 -16.33
CA ARG A 64 -1.71 8.50 -16.02
C ARG A 64 -1.86 7.57 -14.83
N THR A 65 -2.76 7.93 -13.93
CA THR A 65 -3.38 7.03 -12.95
C THR A 65 -4.81 6.78 -13.41
N SER A 66 -5.37 5.61 -13.10
CA SER A 66 -6.78 5.36 -13.39
C SER A 66 -7.73 6.00 -12.36
N GLY A 67 -7.20 6.58 -11.28
CA GLY A 67 -7.98 7.35 -10.31
C GLY A 67 -9.04 6.52 -9.59
N PHE A 68 -10.14 7.16 -9.19
CA PHE A 68 -11.26 6.49 -8.54
C PHE A 68 -12.17 5.77 -9.53
N ASP A 69 -12.57 4.53 -9.22
CA ASP A 69 -13.48 3.75 -10.06
C ASP A 69 -14.52 2.91 -9.28
N TYR A 70 -15.44 2.29 -10.02
CA TYR A 70 -16.49 1.44 -9.45
C TYR A 70 -15.96 0.15 -8.81
N TYR A 71 -14.76 -0.32 -9.19
CA TYR A 71 -14.16 -1.51 -8.59
C TYR A 71 -13.71 -1.22 -7.15
N GLN A 72 -13.29 0.00 -6.85
CA GLN A 72 -12.98 0.41 -5.48
C GLN A 72 -14.22 0.45 -4.58
N LEU A 73 -15.38 0.86 -5.11
CA LEU A 73 -16.65 0.73 -4.39
C LEU A 73 -16.99 -0.73 -4.10
N GLY A 74 -16.82 -1.61 -5.10
CA GLY A 74 -17.00 -3.05 -4.93
C GLY A 74 -16.06 -3.64 -3.88
N ALA A 75 -14.81 -3.17 -3.81
CA ALA A 75 -13.81 -3.61 -2.86
C ALA A 75 -14.08 -3.20 -1.40
N TRP A 76 -14.98 -2.23 -1.18
CA TRP A 76 -15.44 -1.85 0.16
C TRP A 76 -16.72 -2.55 0.58
N ALA A 77 -17.51 -3.02 -0.38
CA ALA A 77 -18.79 -3.69 -0.14
C ALA A 77 -18.63 -5.17 0.23
N PHE A 78 -17.51 -5.80 -0.14
CA PHE A 78 -17.21 -7.22 0.05
C PHE A 78 -15.80 -7.41 0.60
#